data_AF-A0A5C9E411-F1
#
_entry.id   AF-A0A5C9E411-F1
#
_cell.length_a   1.000
_cell.length_b   1.000
_cell.length_c   1.000
_cell.angle_alpha   90.00
_cell.angle_beta   90.00
_cell.angle_gamma   90.00
#
_symmetry.space_group_name_H-M   'P 1'
#
loop_
_entity.id
_entity.type
_entity.pdbx_description
1 polymer ?
#
loop_
_entity_poly.entity_id
_entity_poly.type
_entity_poly.pdbx_seq_one_letter_code
_entity_poly.pdbx_strand_id
1 'polypeptide(L)'
;MVNILPIWKMKSLTIVDKKEIQQETPDFKRMLNQILVVSLGFLFTDYFIIYFSNQVLNATGLQLGLYYSIYTAASFLTSFLIGYLSDKYSKKNLIRIGSFLRGIAYIGIYLSIISFSIMGIYLSSIVLGAAVGIFWIPFDSLIAEKTSKYHRSSAYAKKTFRTDLGSIIGVFIGLFIYIIFTEFQDYNHLLAYSPIIIYALGNFIAFLRFATIIDESLTISEKEERKEKISNKRTNQLKPTKYKFGLMLFFSVLFIIALIRATASIFMMPYILNNIENSAVLSIWVYLSPAIFCMIFAPKLGHLGDSVNNYLGISLACIFGGVVTFMMIFCRSIWIFILLGVFDSLIIYFYYFIIRNYLSRISITHRGKVFGLYSTINNIGYIIGAIFGGLLFDFIAETAPFIVSAFVEWSLIPIFLIAIKLTKSNVKETIN
;
A
#
# COMPACT_ATOMS: atom_id res chain seq x y z
N MET A 1 -16.16 32.55 35.11
CA MET A 1 -14.72 32.92 35.23
C MET A 1 -14.19 32.24 36.48
N VAL A 2 -13.54 31.09 36.33
CA VAL A 2 -12.90 30.37 37.44
C VAL A 2 -11.49 30.01 37.00
N ASN A 3 -10.54 30.31 37.89
CA ASN A 3 -9.12 30.46 37.65
C ASN A 3 -8.41 29.21 37.13
N ILE A 4 -7.50 29.47 36.18
CA ILE A 4 -6.46 28.57 35.68
C ILE A 4 -5.30 28.59 36.69
N LEU A 5 -4.87 27.41 37.15
CA LEU A 5 -3.54 27.21 37.75
C LEU A 5 -2.92 25.90 37.21
N PRO A 6 -1.58 25.83 37.05
CA PRO A 6 -0.94 24.98 36.06
C PRO A 6 -0.50 23.61 36.62
N ILE A 7 -0.79 22.55 35.87
CA ILE A 7 -0.30 21.19 36.12
C ILE A 7 1.09 21.06 35.47
N TRP A 8 2.13 21.53 36.16
CA TRP A 8 3.53 21.20 35.84
C TRP A 8 4.29 20.88 37.12
N LYS A 9 4.12 19.64 37.59
CA LYS A 9 5.07 18.96 38.49
C LYS A 9 4.93 17.45 38.30
N MET A 10 5.34 16.97 37.13
CA MET A 10 5.67 15.55 36.98
C MET A 10 6.99 15.32 37.72
N LYS A 11 6.92 14.51 38.78
CA LYS A 11 8.08 13.96 39.50
C LYS A 11 9.12 13.46 38.49
N SER A 12 10.31 13.98 38.65
CA SER A 12 11.56 13.51 38.05
C SER A 12 11.68 12.00 38.19
N LEU A 13 11.37 11.27 37.12
CA LEU A 13 11.90 9.94 36.90
C LEU A 13 13.41 10.12 36.66
N THR A 14 14.16 9.56 37.59
CA THR A 14 15.61 9.51 37.68
C THR A 14 16.27 9.30 36.31
N ILE A 15 17.20 10.21 36.03
CA ILE A 15 18.15 10.20 34.93
C ILE A 15 19.00 8.94 35.08
N VAL A 16 18.56 7.86 34.43
CA VAL A 16 19.45 6.78 33.99
C VAL A 16 20.09 7.31 32.71
N ASP A 17 21.41 7.34 32.69
CA ASP A 17 22.26 7.85 31.62
C ASP A 17 21.62 7.77 30.23
N LYS A 18 21.43 8.94 29.60
CA LYS A 18 21.26 9.05 28.16
C LYS A 18 22.58 8.65 27.49
N LYS A 19 22.96 7.37 27.52
CA LYS A 19 23.52 6.78 26.30
C LYS A 19 22.42 6.96 25.27
N GLU A 20 22.65 7.74 24.24
CA GLU A 20 21.75 7.82 23.09
C GLU A 20 21.44 6.38 22.67
N ILE A 21 20.24 5.89 23.02
CA ILE A 21 19.79 4.59 22.57
C ILE A 21 19.72 4.74 21.06
N GLN A 22 20.68 4.13 20.38
CA GLN A 22 20.81 4.22 18.94
C GLN A 22 19.48 3.75 18.32
N GLN A 23 18.71 4.70 17.80
CA GLN A 23 17.33 4.44 17.36
C GLN A 23 17.31 3.60 16.07
N GLU A 24 18.32 3.80 15.23
CA GLU A 24 18.49 3.24 13.90
C GLU A 24 19.97 2.91 13.65
N THR A 25 20.27 1.86 12.88
CA THR A 25 21.66 1.52 12.51
C THR A 25 22.28 2.56 11.56
N PRO A 26 23.62 2.68 11.50
CA PRO A 26 24.29 3.68 10.67
C PRO A 26 23.97 3.57 9.17
N ASP A 27 23.71 2.35 8.68
CA ASP A 27 23.37 2.07 7.29
C ASP A 27 21.88 2.30 6.95
N PHE A 28 21.02 2.47 7.96
CA PHE A 28 19.56 2.55 7.79
C PHE A 28 19.13 3.66 6.83
N LYS A 29 19.65 4.88 6.99
CA LYS A 29 19.33 6.02 6.11
C LYS A 29 19.77 5.75 4.66
N ARG A 30 20.94 5.12 4.48
CA ARG A 30 21.47 4.78 3.14
C ARG A 30 20.62 3.69 2.48
N MET A 31 20.19 2.70 3.26
CA MET A 31 19.27 1.65 2.83
C MET A 31 17.93 2.24 2.37
N LEU A 32 17.31 3.12 3.16
CA LEU A 32 16.05 3.79 2.79
C LEU A 32 16.19 4.67 1.55
N ASN A 33 17.32 5.36 1.38
CA ASN A 33 17.54 6.20 0.20
C ASN A 33 17.60 5.39 -1.10
N GLN A 34 17.95 4.09 -1.06
CA GLN A 34 17.88 3.25 -2.26
C GLN A 34 16.45 2.96 -2.71
N ILE A 35 15.48 3.01 -1.80
CA ILE A 35 14.06 2.82 -2.13
C ILE A 35 13.61 3.87 -3.14
N LEU A 36 14.12 5.11 -3.06
CA LEU A 36 13.80 6.17 -4.02
C LEU A 36 14.04 5.72 -5.46
N VAL A 37 15.18 5.08 -5.70
CA VAL A 37 15.60 4.63 -7.04
C VAL A 37 14.76 3.43 -7.49
N VAL A 38 14.50 2.48 -6.60
CA VAL A 38 13.64 1.30 -6.89
C VAL A 38 12.22 1.73 -7.25
N SER A 39 11.73 2.79 -6.61
CA SER A 39 10.33 3.22 -6.66
C SER A 39 10.01 4.20 -7.79
N LEU A 40 11.02 4.66 -8.55
CA LEU A 40 10.83 5.62 -9.65
C LEU A 40 9.71 5.17 -10.61
N GLY A 41 9.70 3.90 -11.01
CA GLY A 41 8.74 3.43 -12.01
C GLY A 41 7.33 3.14 -11.51
N PHE A 42 7.05 3.18 -10.20
CA PHE A 42 5.82 2.57 -9.67
C PHE A 42 4.56 3.21 -10.26
N LEU A 43 4.32 4.49 -9.98
CA LEU A 43 3.08 5.15 -10.39
C LEU A 43 3.01 5.31 -11.92
N PHE A 44 4.11 5.71 -12.55
CA PHE A 44 4.16 5.89 -14.01
C PHE A 44 3.88 4.58 -14.74
N THR A 45 4.59 3.50 -14.41
CA THR A 45 4.41 2.21 -15.10
C THR A 45 3.05 1.60 -14.79
N ASP A 46 2.56 1.68 -13.55
CA ASP A 46 1.23 1.19 -13.20
C ASP A 46 0.13 1.89 -14.01
N TYR A 47 0.21 3.22 -14.16
CA TYR A 47 -0.74 3.98 -14.97
C TYR A 47 -0.62 3.64 -16.47
N PHE A 48 0.60 3.68 -17.02
CA PHE A 48 0.79 3.54 -18.47
C PHE A 48 0.58 2.12 -19.00
N ILE A 49 0.72 1.08 -18.17
CA ILE A 49 0.32 -0.28 -18.55
C ILE A 49 -1.19 -0.35 -18.80
N ILE A 50 -2.01 0.24 -17.92
CA ILE A 50 -3.46 0.24 -18.06
C ILE A 50 -3.88 1.12 -19.23
N TYR A 51 -3.29 2.32 -19.33
CA TYR A 51 -3.48 3.21 -20.47
C TYR A 51 -3.24 2.50 -21.79
N PHE A 52 -2.05 1.90 -21.96
CA PHE A 52 -1.67 1.24 -23.20
C PHE A 52 -2.56 0.02 -23.48
N SER A 53 -2.82 -0.80 -22.46
CA SER A 53 -3.66 -1.99 -22.63
C SER A 53 -5.08 -1.60 -23.06
N ASN A 54 -5.71 -0.63 -22.40
CA ASN A 54 -7.09 -0.28 -22.69
C ASN A 54 -7.25 0.60 -23.94
N GLN A 55 -6.46 1.66 -24.08
CA GLN A 55 -6.65 2.66 -25.14
C GLN A 55 -5.93 2.32 -26.45
N VAL A 56 -4.85 1.53 -26.39
CA VAL A 56 -4.07 1.17 -27.58
C VAL A 56 -4.35 -0.26 -28.02
N LEU A 57 -4.40 -1.21 -27.08
CA LEU A 57 -4.72 -2.61 -27.39
C LEU A 57 -6.21 -2.95 -27.33
N ASN A 58 -7.08 -1.99 -26.99
CA ASN A 58 -8.51 -2.20 -26.79
C ASN A 58 -8.81 -3.33 -25.79
N ALA A 59 -7.99 -3.45 -24.75
CA ALA A 59 -8.17 -4.46 -23.72
C ALA A 59 -9.47 -4.21 -22.95
N THR A 60 -10.27 -5.28 -22.85
CA THR A 60 -11.51 -5.33 -22.05
C THR A 60 -11.23 -5.12 -20.57
N GLY A 61 -12.25 -4.72 -19.82
CA GLY A 61 -12.19 -4.60 -18.36
C GLY A 61 -11.77 -5.91 -17.69
N LEU A 62 -12.26 -7.06 -18.16
CA LEU A 62 -11.82 -8.38 -17.70
C LEU A 62 -10.30 -8.56 -17.88
N GLN A 63 -9.74 -8.18 -19.02
CA GLN A 63 -8.29 -8.28 -19.27
C GLN A 63 -7.48 -7.39 -18.33
N LEU A 64 -7.94 -6.16 -18.04
CA LEU A 64 -7.32 -5.29 -17.03
C LEU A 64 -7.41 -5.90 -15.61
N GLY A 65 -8.57 -6.48 -15.27
CA GLY A 65 -8.76 -7.19 -14.01
C GLY A 65 -7.85 -8.41 -13.87
N LEU A 66 -7.64 -9.17 -14.95
CA LEU A 66 -6.73 -10.30 -15.00
C LEU A 66 -5.27 -9.87 -14.83
N TYR A 67 -4.83 -8.76 -15.44
CA TYR A 67 -3.49 -8.21 -15.22
C TYR A 67 -3.18 -8.01 -13.73
N TYR A 68 -4.04 -7.28 -13.00
CA TYR A 68 -3.84 -7.03 -11.58
C TYR A 68 -3.93 -8.30 -10.75
N SER A 69 -4.84 -9.21 -11.11
CA SER A 69 -4.99 -10.51 -10.44
C SER A 69 -3.74 -11.36 -10.56
N ILE A 70 -3.16 -11.45 -11.76
CA ILE A 70 -1.95 -12.20 -12.04
C ILE A 70 -0.76 -11.59 -11.29
N TYR A 71 -0.61 -10.27 -11.34
CA TYR A 71 0.42 -9.54 -10.60
C TYR A 71 0.33 -9.80 -9.09
N THR A 72 -0.86 -9.64 -8.49
CA THR A 72 -1.07 -9.82 -7.05
C THR A 72 -0.94 -11.28 -6.65
N ALA A 73 -1.40 -12.24 -7.46
CA ALA A 73 -1.25 -13.66 -7.21
C ALA A 73 0.23 -14.08 -7.22
N ALA A 74 1.00 -13.63 -8.21
CA ALA A 74 2.44 -13.89 -8.26
C ALA A 74 3.15 -13.32 -7.04
N SER A 75 2.83 -12.07 -6.67
CA SER A 75 3.39 -11.44 -5.47
C SER A 75 3.03 -12.20 -4.19
N PHE A 76 1.77 -12.60 -4.03
CA PHE A 76 1.30 -13.33 -2.86
C PHE A 76 1.96 -14.71 -2.73
N LEU A 77 2.03 -15.49 -3.82
CA LEU A 77 2.63 -16.83 -3.82
C LEU A 77 4.12 -16.76 -3.51
N THR A 78 4.85 -15.86 -4.16
CA THR A 78 6.28 -15.70 -3.92
C THR A 78 6.54 -15.12 -2.52
N SER A 79 5.68 -14.24 -2.04
CA SER A 79 5.75 -13.70 -0.67
C SER A 79 5.72 -14.81 0.39
N PHE A 80 4.82 -15.79 0.24
CA PHE A 80 4.74 -16.91 1.17
C PHE A 80 6.04 -17.73 1.21
N LEU A 81 6.62 -18.02 0.04
CA LEU A 81 7.87 -18.77 -0.07
C LEU A 81 9.06 -17.99 0.49
N ILE A 82 9.15 -16.70 0.17
CA ILE A 82 10.27 -15.85 0.56
C ILE A 82 10.26 -15.55 2.05
N GLY A 83 9.09 -15.49 2.69
CA GLY A 83 9.01 -15.36 4.15
C GLY A 83 9.74 -16.48 4.89
N TYR A 84 9.70 -17.72 4.38
CA TYR A 84 10.48 -18.81 4.94
C TYR A 84 11.97 -18.71 4.59
N LEU A 85 12.30 -18.33 3.34
CA LEU A 85 13.67 -18.22 2.89
C LEU A 85 14.43 -17.06 3.54
N SER A 86 13.76 -15.96 3.89
CA SER A 86 14.38 -14.78 4.51
C SER A 86 14.92 -15.05 5.92
N ASP A 87 14.43 -16.09 6.57
CA ASP A 87 14.92 -16.50 7.90
C ASP A 87 16.17 -17.38 7.80
N LYS A 88 16.42 -17.99 6.64
CA LYS A 88 17.52 -18.95 6.41
C LYS A 88 18.63 -18.42 5.52
N TYR A 89 18.29 -17.53 4.60
CA TYR A 89 19.19 -16.95 3.61
C TYR A 89 19.41 -15.47 3.89
N SER A 90 20.50 -14.93 3.31
CA SER A 90 20.80 -13.50 3.36
C SER A 90 19.65 -12.68 2.77
N LYS A 91 19.00 -11.88 3.61
CA LYS A 91 17.96 -10.91 3.24
C LYS A 91 18.47 -9.91 2.22
N LYS A 92 19.73 -9.48 2.36
CA LYS A 92 20.44 -8.65 1.37
C LYS A 92 20.41 -9.29 -0.01
N ASN A 93 20.77 -10.56 -0.13
CA ASN A 93 20.78 -11.24 -1.43
C ASN A 93 19.37 -11.41 -2.01
N LEU A 94 18.37 -11.66 -1.18
CA LEU A 94 16.97 -11.72 -1.63
C LEU A 94 16.51 -10.34 -2.16
N ILE A 95 16.77 -9.25 -1.44
CA ILE A 95 16.45 -7.87 -1.87
C ILE A 95 17.13 -7.54 -3.21
N ARG A 96 18.39 -7.94 -3.36
CA ARG A 96 19.13 -7.79 -4.61
C ARG A 96 18.44 -8.54 -5.75
N ILE A 97 18.19 -9.84 -5.59
CA ILE A 97 17.51 -10.66 -6.61
C ILE A 97 16.15 -10.05 -6.98
N GLY A 98 15.37 -9.63 -5.99
CA GLY A 98 14.10 -8.94 -6.22
C GLY A 98 14.27 -7.68 -7.07
N SER A 99 15.25 -6.83 -6.75
CA SER A 99 15.55 -5.62 -7.53
C SER A 99 15.94 -5.96 -8.98
N PHE A 100 16.78 -6.98 -9.17
CA PHE A 100 17.21 -7.41 -10.50
C PHE A 100 16.03 -7.93 -11.35
N LEU A 101 15.17 -8.78 -10.77
CA LEU A 101 14.00 -9.31 -11.45
C LEU A 101 12.97 -8.22 -11.80
N ARG A 102 12.84 -7.17 -10.97
CA ARG A 102 12.04 -5.98 -11.32
C ARG A 102 12.59 -5.26 -12.56
N GLY A 103 13.92 -5.12 -12.66
CA GLY A 103 14.56 -4.55 -13.84
C GLY A 103 14.27 -5.35 -15.12
N ILE A 104 14.35 -6.69 -15.03
CA ILE A 104 13.96 -7.59 -16.13
C ILE A 104 12.48 -7.40 -16.49
N ALA A 105 11.60 -7.36 -15.49
CA ALA A 105 10.17 -7.20 -15.71
C ALA A 105 9.82 -5.87 -16.41
N TYR A 106 10.48 -4.77 -16.05
CA TYR A 106 10.30 -3.48 -16.74
C TYR A 106 10.80 -3.51 -18.19
N ILE A 107 11.91 -4.19 -18.47
CA ILE A 107 12.33 -4.42 -19.87
C ILE A 107 11.26 -5.24 -20.62
N GLY A 108 10.75 -6.30 -20.00
CA GLY A 108 9.67 -7.12 -20.57
C GLY A 108 8.42 -6.29 -20.87
N ILE A 109 7.98 -5.44 -19.94
CA ILE A 109 6.85 -4.52 -20.13
C ILE A 109 7.11 -3.58 -21.31
N TYR A 110 8.28 -2.96 -21.37
CA TYR A 110 8.63 -2.06 -22.48
C TYR A 110 8.62 -2.78 -23.84
N LEU A 111 9.23 -3.97 -23.94
CA LEU A 111 9.20 -4.79 -25.16
C LEU A 111 7.77 -5.21 -25.54
N SER A 112 6.93 -5.46 -24.54
CA SER A 112 5.52 -5.84 -24.75
C SER A 112 4.68 -4.67 -25.27
N ILE A 113 4.96 -3.45 -24.79
CA ILE A 113 4.35 -2.23 -25.31
C ILE A 113 4.77 -2.03 -26.77
N ILE A 114 6.07 -2.13 -27.08
CA ILE A 114 6.57 -1.97 -28.46
C ILE A 114 5.98 -3.00 -29.42
N SER A 115 5.86 -4.25 -28.97
CA SER A 115 5.32 -5.35 -29.78
C SER A 115 3.79 -5.43 -29.79
N PHE A 116 3.10 -4.48 -29.13
CA PHE A 116 1.64 -4.47 -28.99
C PHE A 116 1.08 -5.79 -28.44
N SER A 117 1.80 -6.42 -27.50
CA SER A 117 1.50 -7.77 -27.00
C SER A 117 0.95 -7.74 -25.57
N ILE A 118 -0.36 -7.95 -25.43
CA ILE A 118 -1.01 -8.09 -24.11
C ILE A 118 -0.49 -9.32 -23.35
N MET A 119 -0.18 -10.41 -24.05
CA MET A 119 0.39 -11.61 -23.43
C MET A 119 1.79 -11.34 -22.88
N GLY A 120 2.58 -10.53 -23.59
CA GLY A 120 3.88 -10.06 -23.10
C GLY A 120 3.75 -9.26 -21.81
N ILE A 121 2.74 -8.39 -21.72
CA ILE A 121 2.43 -7.63 -20.49
C ILE A 121 2.11 -8.60 -19.36
N TYR A 122 1.24 -9.60 -19.56
CA TYR A 122 0.92 -10.58 -18.52
C TYR A 122 2.12 -11.37 -18.03
N LEU A 123 2.96 -11.88 -18.95
CA LEU A 123 4.18 -12.61 -18.57
C LEU A 123 5.14 -11.73 -17.78
N SER A 124 5.33 -10.49 -18.22
CA SER A 124 6.18 -9.52 -17.51
C SER A 124 5.62 -9.15 -16.14
N SER A 125 4.29 -9.14 -16.00
CA SER A 125 3.58 -8.85 -14.74
C SER A 125 3.72 -9.96 -13.71
N ILE A 126 3.76 -11.23 -14.15
CA ILE A 126 4.07 -12.36 -13.27
C ILE A 126 5.47 -12.17 -12.68
N VAL A 127 6.45 -11.85 -13.54
CA VAL A 127 7.83 -11.62 -13.10
C VAL A 127 7.89 -10.41 -12.15
N LEU A 128 7.20 -9.32 -12.48
CA LEU A 128 7.15 -8.12 -11.62
C LEU A 128 6.53 -8.44 -10.26
N GLY A 129 5.38 -9.12 -10.24
CA GLY A 129 4.69 -9.52 -9.02
C GLY A 129 5.56 -10.43 -8.14
N ALA A 130 6.16 -11.46 -8.72
CA ALA A 130 7.10 -12.34 -8.01
C ALA A 130 8.28 -11.55 -7.44
N ALA A 131 8.88 -10.65 -8.24
CA ALA A 131 9.99 -9.80 -7.82
C ALA A 131 9.61 -8.86 -6.66
N VAL A 132 8.38 -8.33 -6.66
CA VAL A 132 7.82 -7.53 -5.56
C VAL A 132 7.78 -8.36 -4.26
N GLY A 133 7.31 -9.61 -4.33
CA GLY A 133 7.28 -10.52 -3.17
C GLY A 133 8.67 -10.88 -2.64
N ILE A 134 9.63 -11.10 -3.54
CA ILE A 134 11.05 -11.34 -3.20
C ILE A 134 11.68 -10.13 -2.52
N PHE A 135 11.34 -8.92 -2.97
CA PHE A 135 11.96 -7.69 -2.49
C PHE A 135 11.42 -7.26 -1.12
N TRP A 136 10.11 -7.11 -0.97
CA TRP A 136 9.55 -6.37 0.17
C TRP A 136 9.64 -7.10 1.50
N ILE A 137 9.51 -8.42 1.53
CA ILE A 137 9.53 -9.20 2.76
C ILE A 137 10.88 -9.10 3.49
N PRO A 138 12.01 -9.48 2.86
CA PRO A 138 13.32 -9.35 3.51
C PRO A 138 13.64 -7.88 3.82
N PHE A 139 13.20 -6.94 2.97
CA PHE A 139 13.39 -5.51 3.22
C PHE A 139 12.67 -5.03 4.47
N ASP A 140 11.40 -5.40 4.64
CA ASP A 140 10.60 -5.04 5.82
C ASP A 140 11.12 -5.71 7.09
N SER A 141 11.68 -6.92 6.97
CA SER A 141 12.37 -7.57 8.08
C SER A 141 13.66 -6.84 8.45
N LEU A 142 14.47 -6.37 7.49
CA LEU A 142 15.67 -5.59 7.77
C LEU A 142 15.34 -4.25 8.43
N ILE A 143 14.25 -3.57 8.02
CA ILE A 143 13.78 -2.37 8.73
C ILE A 143 13.52 -2.69 10.21
N ALA A 144 12.82 -3.79 10.49
CA ALA A 144 12.50 -4.17 11.86
C ALA A 144 13.74 -4.53 12.70
N GLU A 145 14.77 -5.11 12.09
CA GLU A 145 16.04 -5.48 12.73
C GLU A 145 16.99 -4.29 12.92
N LYS A 146 16.90 -3.27 12.04
CA LYS A 146 17.73 -2.07 12.05
C LYS A 146 17.14 -0.91 12.84
N THR A 147 15.94 -1.06 13.40
CA THR A 147 15.24 -0.02 14.15
C THR A 147 14.74 -0.53 15.51
N SER A 148 14.82 0.34 16.52
CA SER A 148 14.32 0.04 17.86
C SER A 148 12.79 -0.18 17.83
N LYS A 149 12.28 -1.13 18.62
CA LYS A 149 10.85 -1.49 18.68
C LYS A 149 9.92 -0.30 18.92
N TYR A 150 10.34 0.70 19.68
CA TYR A 150 9.57 1.92 19.97
C TYR A 150 9.51 2.91 18.80
N HIS A 151 10.41 2.79 17.82
CA HIS A 151 10.49 3.68 16.65
C HIS A 151 10.20 2.96 15.31
N ARG A 152 9.84 1.68 15.31
CA ARG A 152 9.52 0.89 14.10
C ARG A 152 8.40 1.52 13.25
N SER A 153 7.36 2.08 13.88
CA SER A 153 6.29 2.77 13.14
C SER A 153 6.82 3.98 12.35
N SER A 154 7.67 4.79 12.98
CA SER A 154 8.36 5.91 12.33
C SER A 154 9.29 5.43 11.20
N ALA A 155 9.98 4.31 11.40
CA ALA A 155 10.83 3.69 10.38
C ALA A 155 10.04 3.26 9.13
N TYR A 156 8.87 2.63 9.31
CA TYR A 156 7.96 2.31 8.20
C TYR A 156 7.34 3.56 7.57
N ALA A 157 7.09 4.62 8.33
CA ALA A 157 6.65 5.90 7.79
C ALA A 157 7.74 6.54 6.90
N LYS A 158 9.01 6.54 7.35
CA LYS A 158 10.17 6.97 6.54
C LYS A 158 10.31 6.14 5.26
N LYS A 159 10.13 4.82 5.34
CA LYS A 159 10.11 3.91 4.17
C LYS A 159 9.01 4.32 3.18
N THR A 160 7.79 4.52 3.66
CA THR A 160 6.63 4.87 2.83
C THR A 160 6.86 6.21 2.15
N PHE A 161 7.29 7.23 2.90
CA PHE A 161 7.66 8.54 2.34
C PHE A 161 8.71 8.45 1.22
N ARG A 162 9.75 7.63 1.39
CA ARG A 162 10.77 7.40 0.33
C ARG A 162 10.22 6.66 -0.88
N THR A 163 9.25 5.78 -0.69
CA THR A 163 8.59 5.06 -1.79
C THR A 163 7.75 6.03 -2.60
N ASP A 164 6.88 6.79 -1.92
CA ASP A 164 5.98 7.77 -2.54
C ASP A 164 6.78 8.86 -3.25
N LEU A 165 7.78 9.44 -2.59
CA LEU A 165 8.65 10.45 -3.20
C LEU A 165 9.37 9.92 -4.44
N GLY A 166 9.86 8.68 -4.41
CA GLY A 166 10.47 8.04 -5.57
C GLY A 166 9.49 7.92 -6.73
N SER A 167 8.28 7.43 -6.47
CA SER A 167 7.24 7.29 -7.49
C SER A 167 6.81 8.62 -8.09
N ILE A 168 6.68 9.68 -7.27
CA ILE A 168 6.35 11.04 -7.72
C ILE A 168 7.45 11.60 -8.62
N ILE A 169 8.72 11.51 -8.19
CA ILE A 169 9.86 11.95 -9.01
C ILE A 169 9.88 11.20 -10.34
N GLY A 170 9.66 9.89 -10.29
CA GLY A 170 9.62 9.07 -11.49
C GLY A 170 8.51 9.48 -12.45
N VAL A 171 7.31 9.79 -11.95
CA VAL A 171 6.21 10.32 -12.78
C VAL A 171 6.58 11.63 -13.45
N PHE A 172 7.21 12.58 -12.73
CA PHE A 172 7.66 13.82 -13.36
C PHE A 172 8.70 13.59 -14.47
N ILE A 173 9.68 12.71 -14.22
CA ILE A 173 10.68 12.34 -15.24
C ILE A 173 9.98 11.67 -16.43
N GLY A 174 9.07 10.74 -16.17
CA GLY A 174 8.38 9.98 -17.20
C GLY A 174 7.45 10.84 -18.03
N LEU A 175 6.65 11.70 -17.40
CA LEU A 175 5.75 12.63 -18.10
C LEU A 175 6.51 13.67 -18.90
N PHE A 176 7.62 14.18 -18.39
CA PHE A 176 8.47 15.11 -19.14
C PHE A 176 8.93 14.48 -20.46
N ILE A 177 9.45 13.24 -20.40
CA ILE A 177 9.88 12.50 -21.59
C ILE A 177 8.68 12.16 -22.50
N TYR A 178 7.58 11.68 -21.92
CA TYR A 178 6.37 11.33 -22.66
C TYR A 178 5.85 12.53 -23.46
N ILE A 179 5.66 13.69 -22.82
CA ILE A 179 5.18 14.93 -23.45
C ILE A 179 6.10 15.39 -24.58
N ILE A 180 7.42 15.31 -24.41
CA ILE A 180 8.37 15.68 -25.47
C ILE A 180 8.15 14.86 -26.73
N PHE A 181 7.91 13.55 -26.58
CA PHE A 181 7.80 12.61 -27.70
C PHE A 181 6.36 12.35 -28.18
N THR A 182 5.36 13.01 -27.57
CA THR A 182 3.97 12.96 -28.02
C THR A 182 3.41 14.31 -28.46
N GLU A 183 3.79 15.41 -27.81
CA GLU A 183 3.22 16.75 -28.07
C GLU A 183 4.17 17.68 -28.84
N PHE A 184 5.49 17.60 -28.59
CA PHE A 184 6.46 18.56 -29.15
C PHE A 184 7.21 18.03 -30.38
N GLN A 185 7.26 16.72 -30.58
CA GLN A 185 7.85 16.07 -31.75
C GLN A 185 6.81 15.21 -32.46
N ASP A 186 7.13 14.73 -33.67
CA ASP A 186 6.36 13.68 -34.31
C ASP A 186 6.21 12.48 -33.36
N TYR A 187 4.99 11.98 -33.23
CA TYR A 187 4.65 10.93 -32.28
C TYR A 187 5.58 9.72 -32.42
N ASN A 188 6.46 9.55 -31.44
CA ASN A 188 7.40 8.43 -31.42
C ASN A 188 7.06 7.49 -30.27
N HIS A 189 6.29 6.45 -30.61
CA HIS A 189 5.84 5.43 -29.66
C HIS A 189 6.99 4.81 -28.84
N LEU A 190 8.15 4.53 -29.46
CA LEU A 190 9.29 3.94 -28.76
C LEU A 190 9.83 4.87 -27.67
N LEU A 191 9.98 6.16 -28.01
CA LEU A 191 10.58 7.14 -27.12
C LEU A 191 9.61 7.60 -26.04
N ALA A 192 8.31 7.67 -26.33
CA ALA A 192 7.28 8.01 -25.36
C ALA A 192 7.26 7.06 -24.15
N TYR A 193 7.48 5.76 -24.36
CA TYR A 193 7.52 4.74 -23.29
C TYR A 193 8.94 4.41 -22.79
N SER A 194 9.97 5.09 -23.30
CA SER A 194 11.36 4.92 -22.86
C SER A 194 11.62 5.18 -21.35
N PRO A 195 10.81 5.96 -20.59
CA PRO A 195 10.98 6.06 -19.15
C PRO A 195 10.98 4.71 -18.42
N ILE A 196 10.26 3.71 -18.94
CA ILE A 196 10.23 2.35 -18.35
C ILE A 196 11.63 1.72 -18.36
N ILE A 197 12.44 1.97 -19.38
CA ILE A 197 13.84 1.53 -19.43
C ILE A 197 14.70 2.26 -18.39
N ILE A 198 14.48 3.56 -18.18
CA ILE A 198 15.18 4.31 -17.12
C ILE A 198 14.88 3.71 -15.75
N TYR A 199 13.63 3.31 -15.49
CA TYR A 199 13.25 2.65 -14.24
C TYR A 199 13.84 1.23 -14.12
N ALA A 200 14.00 0.51 -15.23
CA ALA A 200 14.71 -0.77 -15.27
C ALA A 200 16.17 -0.59 -14.86
N LEU A 201 16.86 0.40 -15.44
CA LEU A 201 18.23 0.77 -15.08
C LEU A 201 18.34 1.16 -13.60
N GLY A 202 17.37 1.93 -13.07
CA GLY A 202 17.30 2.25 -11.65
C GLY A 202 17.26 1.00 -10.76
N ASN A 203 16.50 -0.03 -11.15
CA ASN A 203 16.40 -1.29 -10.43
C ASN A 203 17.70 -2.13 -10.52
N PHE A 204 18.40 -2.12 -11.66
CA PHE A 204 19.73 -2.74 -11.77
C PHE A 204 20.81 -2.01 -10.96
N ILE A 205 20.77 -0.67 -10.94
CA ILE A 205 21.64 0.13 -10.07
C ILE A 205 21.36 -0.23 -8.61
N ALA A 206 20.09 -0.35 -8.22
CA ALA A 206 19.72 -0.78 -6.87
C ALA A 206 20.26 -2.18 -6.54
N PHE A 207 20.18 -3.14 -7.47
CA PHE A 207 20.77 -4.48 -7.32
C PHE A 207 22.26 -4.44 -6.97
N LEU A 208 23.04 -3.59 -7.64
CA LEU A 208 24.47 -3.42 -7.38
C LEU A 208 24.71 -2.72 -6.03
N ARG A 209 23.96 -1.64 -5.75
CA ARG A 209 24.14 -0.82 -4.55
C ARG A 209 23.72 -1.51 -3.26
N PHE A 210 22.68 -2.36 -3.29
CA PHE A 210 22.27 -3.12 -2.11
C PHE A 210 23.35 -4.10 -1.64
N ALA A 211 24.27 -4.53 -2.52
CA ALA A 211 25.38 -5.39 -2.14
C ALA A 211 26.34 -4.71 -1.14
N THR A 212 26.57 -3.40 -1.32
CA THR A 212 27.52 -2.60 -0.55
C THR A 212 26.88 -1.81 0.58
N ILE A 213 25.60 -1.46 0.45
CA ILE A 213 24.89 -0.62 1.43
C ILE A 213 24.36 -1.43 2.61
N ILE A 214 23.84 -2.64 2.36
CA ILE A 214 23.23 -3.44 3.42
C ILE A 214 24.31 -4.23 4.14
N ASP A 215 24.47 -3.95 5.43
CA ASP A 215 25.26 -4.76 6.34
C ASP A 215 24.33 -5.53 7.28
N GLU A 216 24.25 -6.86 7.12
CA GLU A 216 23.36 -7.71 7.91
C GLU A 216 23.86 -7.93 9.34
N SER A 217 25.14 -7.64 9.63
CA SER A 217 25.67 -7.72 10.99
C SER A 217 25.15 -6.59 11.88
N LEU A 218 24.81 -5.44 11.27
CA LEU A 218 24.27 -4.28 11.97
C LEU A 218 22.79 -4.52 12.29
N THR A 219 22.54 -4.95 13.53
CA THR A 219 21.20 -5.13 14.10
C THR A 219 21.12 -4.45 15.46
N ILE A 220 19.93 -3.96 15.83
CA ILE A 220 19.68 -3.48 17.18
C ILE A 220 19.31 -4.70 18.03
N SER A 221 20.29 -5.20 18.78
CA SER A 221 20.15 -6.38 19.66
C SER A 221 19.20 -6.08 20.82
N GLU A 222 17.96 -6.57 20.70
CA GLU A 222 16.93 -6.55 21.76
C GLU A 222 16.93 -7.85 22.58
N LYS A 223 18.09 -8.41 22.94
CA LYS A 223 18.16 -9.69 23.70
C LYS A 223 17.71 -9.59 25.16
N GLU A 224 17.54 -8.40 25.74
CA GLU A 224 17.33 -8.25 27.19
C GLU A 224 15.86 -8.04 27.64
N GLU A 225 14.97 -7.42 26.86
CA GLU A 225 13.59 -7.16 27.33
C GLU A 225 12.65 -8.38 27.30
N ARG A 226 13.04 -9.48 26.63
CA ARG A 226 12.14 -10.63 26.39
C ARG A 226 12.05 -11.58 27.59
N LYS A 227 13.03 -11.56 28.52
CA LYS A 227 13.08 -12.49 29.66
C LYS A 227 12.25 -12.04 30.88
N GLU A 228 12.01 -10.75 31.10
CA GLU A 228 11.35 -10.30 32.34
C GLU A 228 9.81 -10.22 32.28
N LYS A 229 9.18 -10.04 31.11
CA LYS A 229 7.72 -9.79 31.04
C LYS A 229 6.83 -11.03 30.86
N ILE A 230 7.40 -12.23 30.70
CA ILE A 230 6.62 -13.47 30.47
C ILE A 230 6.21 -14.15 31.79
N SER A 231 6.80 -13.79 32.92
CA SER A 231 6.60 -14.50 34.19
C SER A 231 5.22 -14.32 34.84
N ASN A 232 4.52 -13.19 34.65
CA ASN A 232 3.28 -12.95 35.40
C ASN A 232 2.19 -12.26 34.59
N LYS A 233 1.30 -13.05 33.98
CA LYS A 233 -0.12 -12.70 33.89
C LYS A 233 -0.97 -13.94 33.62
N ARG A 234 -1.63 -14.42 34.68
CA ARG A 234 -2.77 -15.34 34.61
C ARG A 234 -3.76 -14.82 33.56
N THR A 235 -3.94 -15.58 32.49
CA THR A 235 -4.97 -15.33 31.49
C THR A 235 -6.31 -15.77 32.06
N ASN A 236 -7.16 -14.81 32.40
CA ASN A 236 -8.57 -15.07 32.66
C ASN A 236 -9.18 -15.82 31.46
N GLN A 237 -9.70 -17.01 31.74
CA GLN A 237 -10.48 -17.80 30.79
C GLN A 237 -11.74 -17.01 30.43
N LEU A 238 -11.91 -16.73 29.13
CA LEU A 238 -13.04 -15.99 28.57
C LEU A 238 -13.78 -16.83 27.53
N LYS A 239 -15.09 -16.58 27.41
CA LYS A 239 -16.07 -17.36 26.62
C LYS A 239 -15.66 -17.46 25.13
N PRO A 240 -15.24 -18.64 24.64
CA PRO A 240 -14.46 -18.78 23.40
C PRO A 240 -15.25 -18.59 22.09
N THR A 241 -16.59 -18.65 22.11
CA THR A 241 -17.41 -18.68 20.88
C THR A 241 -17.73 -17.30 20.32
N LYS A 242 -18.21 -16.34 21.15
CA LYS A 242 -18.58 -14.99 20.69
C LYS A 242 -17.40 -14.19 20.12
N TYR A 243 -16.23 -14.33 20.74
CA TYR A 243 -15.01 -13.65 20.29
C TYR A 243 -14.49 -14.21 18.96
N LYS A 244 -14.47 -15.55 18.80
CA LYS A 244 -14.08 -16.18 17.53
C LYS A 244 -15.01 -15.77 16.40
N PHE A 245 -16.32 -15.72 16.67
CA PHE A 245 -17.32 -15.25 15.71
C PHE A 245 -17.12 -13.77 15.35
N GLY A 246 -16.87 -12.90 16.34
CA GLY A 246 -16.55 -11.49 16.10
C GLY A 246 -15.29 -11.29 15.25
N LEU A 247 -14.24 -12.08 15.48
CA LEU A 247 -13.03 -12.06 14.66
C LEU A 247 -13.31 -12.53 13.23
N MET A 248 -14.09 -13.60 13.06
CA MET A 248 -14.49 -14.10 11.74
C MET A 248 -15.22 -13.00 10.96
N LEU A 249 -16.25 -12.37 11.56
CA LEU A 249 -16.96 -11.25 10.94
C LEU A 249 -16.02 -10.09 10.60
N PHE A 250 -15.12 -9.72 11.51
CA PHE A 250 -14.17 -8.64 11.29
C PHE A 250 -13.29 -8.91 10.06
N PHE A 251 -12.72 -10.12 9.97
CA PHE A 251 -11.92 -10.53 8.83
C PHE A 251 -12.72 -10.68 7.53
N SER A 252 -13.99 -11.09 7.60
CA SER A 252 -14.90 -11.08 6.45
C SER A 252 -15.17 -9.66 5.94
N VAL A 253 -15.35 -8.67 6.82
CA VAL A 253 -15.51 -7.28 6.39
C VAL A 253 -14.22 -6.77 5.74
N LEU A 254 -13.06 -7.07 6.32
CA LEU A 254 -11.76 -6.70 5.71
C LEU A 254 -11.58 -7.32 4.32
N PHE A 255 -12.01 -8.57 4.14
CA PHE A 255 -12.02 -9.22 2.83
C PHE A 255 -12.89 -8.45 1.82
N ILE A 256 -14.12 -8.11 2.20
CA ILE A 256 -15.06 -7.40 1.33
C ILE A 256 -14.54 -5.99 1.00
N ILE A 257 -13.95 -5.29 1.97
CA ILE A 257 -13.32 -3.97 1.72
C ILE A 257 -12.15 -4.10 0.73
N ALA A 258 -11.31 -5.13 0.86
CA ALA A 258 -10.21 -5.36 -0.08
C ALA A 258 -10.71 -5.68 -1.50
N LEU A 259 -11.81 -6.43 -1.61
CA LEU A 259 -12.48 -6.75 -2.86
C LEU A 259 -13.01 -5.48 -3.54
N ILE A 260 -13.82 -4.70 -2.82
CA ILE A 260 -14.43 -3.46 -3.33
C ILE A 260 -13.37 -2.45 -3.77
N ARG A 261 -12.31 -2.27 -2.97
CA ARG A 261 -11.22 -1.35 -3.29
C ARG A 261 -10.58 -1.70 -4.64
N ALA A 262 -10.33 -2.99 -4.90
CA ALA A 262 -9.80 -3.42 -6.20
C ALA A 262 -10.80 -3.19 -7.33
N THR A 263 -12.08 -3.46 -7.08
CA THR A 263 -13.17 -3.25 -8.01
C THR A 263 -13.28 -1.79 -8.47
N ALA A 264 -13.06 -0.79 -7.61
CA ALA A 264 -13.12 0.61 -8.04
C ALA A 264 -11.79 1.15 -8.59
N SER A 265 -10.66 0.90 -7.90
CA SER A 265 -9.41 1.62 -8.19
C SER A 265 -8.81 1.29 -9.55
N ILE A 266 -9.01 0.06 -10.03
CA ILE A 266 -8.44 -0.43 -11.30
C ILE A 266 -9.11 0.22 -12.51
N PHE A 267 -10.42 0.45 -12.43
CA PHE A 267 -11.24 0.92 -13.55
C PHE A 267 -11.43 2.44 -13.58
N MET A 268 -10.83 3.15 -12.61
CA MET A 268 -10.83 4.61 -12.55
C MET A 268 -10.17 5.24 -13.79
N MET A 269 -9.01 4.73 -14.21
CA MET A 269 -8.29 5.23 -15.38
C MET A 269 -9.09 5.08 -16.69
N PRO A 270 -9.57 3.89 -17.08
CA PRO A 270 -10.36 3.76 -18.31
C PRO A 270 -11.67 4.57 -18.25
N TYR A 271 -12.33 4.63 -17.08
CA TYR A 271 -13.53 5.46 -16.91
C TYR A 271 -13.26 6.95 -17.19
N ILE A 272 -12.17 7.50 -16.67
CA ILE A 272 -11.79 8.90 -16.88
C ILE A 272 -11.57 9.17 -18.36
N LEU A 273 -10.82 8.31 -19.05
CA LEU A 273 -10.51 8.51 -20.46
C LEU A 273 -11.72 8.36 -21.38
N ASN A 274 -12.64 7.46 -21.07
CA ASN A 274 -13.80 7.22 -21.92
C ASN A 274 -14.91 8.28 -21.72
N ASN A 275 -14.99 8.92 -20.54
CA ASN A 275 -16.15 9.75 -20.17
C ASN A 275 -15.83 11.21 -19.79
N ILE A 276 -14.60 11.53 -19.40
CA ILE A 276 -14.26 12.84 -18.80
C ILE A 276 -13.18 13.57 -19.58
N GLU A 277 -12.04 12.93 -19.85
CA GLU A 277 -10.85 13.59 -20.37
C GLU A 277 -10.03 12.61 -21.20
N ASN A 278 -9.78 12.89 -22.49
CA ASN A 278 -9.11 11.97 -23.39
C ASN A 278 -7.58 12.03 -23.30
N SER A 279 -7.01 13.02 -22.60
CA SER A 279 -5.56 13.16 -22.45
C SER A 279 -4.98 12.24 -21.37
N ALA A 280 -4.00 11.41 -21.75
CA ALA A 280 -3.19 10.63 -20.82
C ALA A 280 -2.44 11.53 -19.81
N VAL A 281 -1.97 12.68 -20.28
CA VAL A 281 -1.18 13.64 -19.49
C VAL A 281 -2.03 14.31 -18.43
N LEU A 282 -3.31 14.60 -18.70
CA LEU A 282 -4.21 15.18 -17.70
C LEU A 282 -4.76 14.12 -16.75
N SER A 283 -5.16 12.96 -17.25
CA SER A 283 -5.78 11.92 -16.42
C SER A 283 -4.82 11.28 -15.41
N ILE A 284 -3.50 11.21 -15.67
CA ILE A 284 -2.53 10.76 -14.66
C ILE A 284 -2.48 11.67 -13.42
N TRP A 285 -2.91 12.94 -13.50
CA TRP A 285 -3.00 13.82 -12.34
C TRP A 285 -4.03 13.37 -11.31
N VAL A 286 -4.99 12.54 -11.70
CA VAL A 286 -5.92 11.88 -10.77
C VAL A 286 -5.19 10.93 -9.84
N TYR A 287 -4.03 10.40 -10.23
CA TYR A 287 -3.19 9.52 -9.40
C TYR A 287 -2.03 10.27 -8.75
N LEU A 288 -1.41 11.20 -9.49
CA LEU A 288 -0.28 11.98 -9.01
C LEU A 288 -0.66 12.96 -7.89
N SER A 289 -1.78 13.67 -8.03
CA SER A 289 -2.20 14.65 -7.01
C SER A 289 -2.48 13.97 -5.68
N PRO A 290 -3.29 12.90 -5.60
CA PRO A 290 -3.49 12.21 -4.33
C PRO A 290 -2.22 11.65 -3.72
N ALA A 291 -1.27 11.14 -4.53
CA ALA A 291 0.03 10.70 -4.02
C ALA A 291 0.81 11.85 -3.34
N ILE A 292 0.86 13.04 -3.95
CA ILE A 292 1.50 14.23 -3.38
C ILE A 292 0.82 14.65 -2.07
N PHE A 293 -0.52 14.77 -2.07
CA PHE A 293 -1.27 15.20 -0.90
C PHE A 293 -1.17 14.18 0.23
N CYS A 294 -1.34 12.88 -0.03
CA CYS A 294 -1.15 11.84 0.98
C CYS A 294 0.26 11.85 1.56
N MET A 295 1.31 12.04 0.75
CA MET A 295 2.69 12.15 1.25
C MET A 295 2.85 13.31 2.25
N ILE A 296 2.21 14.46 1.98
CA ILE A 296 2.25 15.65 2.85
C ILE A 296 1.42 15.45 4.12
N PHE A 297 0.21 14.88 4.00
CA PHE A 297 -0.76 14.78 5.10
C PHE A 297 -0.66 13.48 5.92
N ALA A 298 0.09 12.47 5.46
CA ALA A 298 0.21 11.17 6.13
C ALA A 298 0.58 11.26 7.63
N PRO A 299 1.53 12.10 8.09
CA PRO A 299 1.83 12.21 9.52
C PRO A 299 0.64 12.70 10.34
N LYS A 300 -0.09 13.69 9.82
CA LYS A 300 -1.29 14.26 10.48
C LYS A 300 -2.41 13.23 10.54
N LEU A 301 -2.66 12.52 9.43
CA LEU A 301 -3.67 11.46 9.39
C LEU A 301 -3.32 10.28 10.32
N GLY A 302 -2.04 9.97 10.49
CA GLY A 302 -1.58 8.97 11.46
C GLY A 302 -1.90 9.36 12.90
N HIS A 303 -1.54 10.58 13.31
CA HIS A 303 -1.88 11.10 14.65
C HIS A 303 -3.39 11.17 14.90
N LEU A 304 -4.17 11.54 13.89
CA LEU A 304 -5.64 11.51 13.96
C LEU A 304 -6.14 10.06 14.11
N GLY A 305 -5.63 9.12 13.30
CA GLY A 305 -6.02 7.72 13.37
C GLY A 305 -5.69 7.06 14.72
N ASP A 306 -4.64 7.52 15.40
CA ASP A 306 -4.24 7.01 16.71
C ASP A 306 -5.12 7.53 17.87
N SER A 307 -5.69 8.73 17.71
CA SER A 307 -6.52 9.40 18.72
C SER A 307 -8.02 9.19 18.55
N VAL A 308 -8.47 8.92 17.32
CA VAL A 308 -9.89 8.69 17.03
C VAL A 308 -10.32 7.30 17.50
N ASN A 309 -11.52 7.23 18.07
CA ASN A 309 -12.14 5.97 18.41
C ASN A 309 -12.34 5.12 17.13
N ASN A 310 -11.74 3.93 17.10
CA ASN A 310 -11.75 3.02 15.94
C ASN A 310 -13.17 2.79 15.34
N TYR A 311 -14.20 2.73 16.18
CA TYR A 311 -15.59 2.56 15.72
C TYR A 311 -16.07 3.76 14.89
N LEU A 312 -15.84 4.96 15.42
CA LEU A 312 -16.25 6.20 14.78
C LEU A 312 -15.39 6.45 13.54
N GLY A 313 -14.07 6.30 13.66
CA GLY A 313 -13.15 6.56 12.56
C GLY A 313 -13.43 5.71 11.33
N ILE A 314 -13.69 4.40 11.51
CA ILE A 314 -13.95 3.51 10.37
C ILE A 314 -15.35 3.74 9.79
N SER A 315 -16.36 3.98 10.64
CA SER A 315 -17.71 4.28 10.13
C SER A 315 -17.72 5.58 9.32
N LEU A 316 -17.01 6.62 9.80
CA LEU A 316 -16.86 7.88 9.07
C LEU A 316 -16.12 7.66 7.75
N ALA A 317 -15.04 6.87 7.76
CA ALA A 317 -14.30 6.56 6.54
C ALA A 317 -15.18 5.85 5.50
N CYS A 318 -15.98 4.85 5.89
CA CYS A 318 -16.88 4.16 4.97
C CYS A 318 -18.02 5.06 4.45
N ILE A 319 -18.58 5.94 5.31
CA ILE A 319 -19.63 6.88 4.89
C ILE A 319 -19.06 7.86 3.86
N PHE A 320 -17.99 8.57 4.22
CA PHE A 320 -17.41 9.60 3.35
C PHE A 320 -16.74 9.00 2.11
N GLY A 321 -16.08 7.84 2.23
CA GLY A 321 -15.48 7.13 1.10
C GLY A 321 -16.51 6.75 0.05
N GLY A 322 -17.62 6.12 0.47
CA GLY A 322 -18.71 5.80 -0.43
C GLY A 322 -19.38 7.03 -1.05
N VAL A 323 -19.54 8.13 -0.28
CA VAL A 323 -20.07 9.40 -0.82
C VAL A 323 -19.14 9.99 -1.87
N VAL A 324 -17.84 10.08 -1.60
CA VAL A 324 -16.85 10.64 -2.54
C VAL A 324 -16.78 9.79 -3.81
N THR A 325 -16.71 8.45 -3.67
CA THR A 325 -16.74 7.51 -4.80
C THR A 325 -18.02 7.67 -5.64
N PHE A 326 -19.17 7.84 -4.98
CA PHE A 326 -20.43 8.05 -5.68
C PHE A 326 -20.48 9.41 -6.40
N MET A 327 -19.95 10.48 -5.79
CA MET A 327 -19.85 11.80 -6.40
C MET A 327 -18.96 11.82 -7.65
N MET A 328 -17.91 10.99 -7.71
CA MET A 328 -17.03 10.87 -8.88
C MET A 328 -17.78 10.47 -10.15
N ILE A 329 -18.86 9.68 -10.04
CA ILE A 329 -19.64 9.21 -11.17
C ILE A 329 -20.36 10.36 -11.89
N PHE A 330 -20.81 11.38 -11.15
CA PHE A 330 -21.53 12.52 -11.72
C PHE A 330 -20.60 13.64 -12.18
N CYS A 331 -19.30 13.48 -11.96
CA CYS A 331 -18.32 14.49 -12.29
C CYS A 331 -18.02 14.48 -13.80
N ARG A 332 -18.12 15.64 -14.44
CA ARG A 332 -17.72 15.85 -15.85
C ARG A 332 -16.51 16.76 -16.02
N SER A 333 -15.91 17.21 -14.93
CA SER A 333 -14.73 18.07 -14.94
C SER A 333 -13.56 17.32 -14.34
N ILE A 334 -12.48 17.14 -15.09
CA ILE A 334 -11.28 16.46 -14.61
C ILE A 334 -10.72 17.12 -13.34
N TRP A 335 -10.83 18.44 -13.20
CA TRP A 335 -10.36 19.16 -12.01
C TRP A 335 -11.15 18.83 -10.75
N ILE A 336 -12.47 18.70 -10.87
CA ILE A 336 -13.33 18.26 -9.75
C ILE A 336 -13.05 16.78 -9.45
N PHE A 337 -12.81 15.96 -10.47
CA PHE A 337 -12.45 14.56 -10.30
C PHE A 337 -11.11 14.41 -9.54
N ILE A 338 -10.09 15.19 -9.91
CA ILE A 338 -8.80 15.24 -9.19
C ILE A 338 -9.01 15.63 -7.72
N LEU A 339 -9.82 16.66 -7.47
CA LEU A 339 -10.12 17.11 -6.11
C LEU A 339 -10.80 16.01 -5.29
N LEU A 340 -11.79 15.32 -5.86
CA LEU A 340 -12.44 14.17 -5.22
C LEU A 340 -11.46 13.02 -5.01
N GLY A 341 -10.55 12.77 -5.95
CA GLY A 341 -9.51 11.74 -5.82
C GLY A 341 -8.54 12.00 -4.66
N VAL A 342 -8.23 13.28 -4.41
CA VAL A 342 -7.44 13.68 -3.24
C VAL A 342 -8.20 13.37 -1.95
N PHE A 343 -9.48 13.75 -1.86
CA PHE A 343 -10.30 13.45 -0.69
C PHE A 343 -10.44 11.95 -0.45
N ASP A 344 -10.72 11.17 -1.50
CA ASP A 344 -10.85 9.72 -1.44
C ASP A 344 -9.57 9.07 -0.89
N SER A 345 -8.41 9.43 -1.44
CA SER A 345 -7.13 8.88 -0.98
C SER A 345 -6.79 9.25 0.45
N LEU A 346 -7.13 10.47 0.90
CA LEU A 346 -6.94 10.87 2.30
C LEU A 346 -7.81 10.05 3.25
N ILE A 347 -9.06 9.75 2.86
CA ILE A 347 -9.98 8.87 3.61
C ILE A 347 -9.40 7.45 3.68
N ILE A 348 -8.90 6.90 2.57
CA ILE A 348 -8.28 5.57 2.52
C ILE A 348 -7.06 5.50 3.45
N TYR A 349 -6.18 6.52 3.44
CA TYR A 349 -5.02 6.56 4.33
C TYR A 349 -5.43 6.64 5.80
N PHE A 350 -6.44 7.44 6.12
CA PHE A 350 -7.00 7.53 7.47
C PHE A 350 -7.55 6.18 7.95
N TYR A 351 -8.37 5.52 7.11
CA TYR A 351 -8.88 4.17 7.35
C TYR A 351 -7.74 3.16 7.60
N TYR A 352 -6.70 3.20 6.75
CA TYR A 352 -5.55 2.32 6.85
C TYR A 352 -4.82 2.44 8.20
N PHE A 353 -4.62 3.66 8.71
CA PHE A 353 -3.99 3.86 10.01
C PHE A 353 -4.86 3.32 11.15
N ILE A 354 -6.18 3.57 11.12
CA ILE A 354 -7.09 3.08 12.17
C ILE A 354 -7.11 1.55 12.20
N ILE A 355 -7.22 0.89 11.04
CA ILE A 355 -7.22 -0.58 10.96
C ILE A 355 -5.90 -1.16 11.48
N ARG A 356 -4.76 -0.57 11.10
CA ARG A 356 -3.45 -1.04 11.59
C ARG A 356 -3.32 -0.86 13.10
N ASN A 357 -3.76 0.27 13.63
CA ASN A 357 -3.80 0.52 15.06
C ASN A 357 -4.66 -0.55 15.75
N TYR A 358 -5.88 -0.79 15.25
CA TYR A 358 -6.78 -1.80 15.80
C TYR A 358 -6.21 -3.22 15.78
N LEU A 359 -5.71 -3.68 14.61
CA LEU A 359 -5.09 -5.00 14.44
C LEU A 359 -3.92 -5.22 15.42
N SER A 360 -3.14 -4.18 15.71
CA SER A 360 -2.03 -4.26 16.66
C SER A 360 -2.46 -4.55 18.11
N ARG A 361 -3.73 -4.26 18.45
CA ARG A 361 -4.31 -4.40 19.79
C ARG A 361 -5.12 -5.69 19.98
N ILE A 362 -5.61 -6.31 18.90
CA ILE A 362 -6.37 -7.58 18.95
C ILE A 362 -5.55 -8.73 19.55
N SER A 363 -4.25 -8.81 19.27
CA SER A 363 -3.37 -9.83 19.85
C SER A 363 -1.97 -9.30 20.05
N ILE A 364 -1.56 -9.11 21.31
CA ILE A 364 -0.20 -8.65 21.67
C ILE A 364 0.83 -9.77 21.45
N THR A 365 0.45 -11.03 21.65
CA THR A 365 1.36 -12.19 21.59
C THR A 365 1.52 -12.77 20.18
N HIS A 366 0.52 -12.62 19.31
CA HIS A 366 0.53 -13.17 17.95
C HIS A 366 0.34 -12.09 16.87
N ARG A 367 0.87 -10.87 17.10
CA ARG A 367 0.76 -9.74 16.16
C ARG A 367 1.13 -10.14 14.72
N GLY A 368 2.26 -10.83 14.54
CA GLY A 368 2.70 -11.28 13.22
C GLY A 368 1.70 -12.20 12.51
N LYS A 369 1.04 -13.11 13.23
CA LYS A 369 0.00 -13.99 12.65
C LYS A 369 -1.25 -13.21 12.25
N VAL A 370 -1.64 -12.21 13.05
CA VAL A 370 -2.80 -11.34 12.75
C VAL A 370 -2.54 -10.49 11.52
N PHE A 371 -1.37 -9.86 11.43
CA PHE A 371 -0.97 -9.09 10.24
C PHE A 371 -0.78 -9.99 9.01
N GLY A 372 -0.26 -11.20 9.18
CA GLY A 372 -0.18 -12.20 8.10
C GLY A 372 -1.56 -12.58 7.55
N LEU A 373 -2.50 -12.92 8.44
CA LEU A 373 -3.88 -13.24 8.05
C LEU A 373 -4.56 -12.06 7.35
N TYR A 374 -4.39 -10.83 7.87
CA TYR A 374 -4.86 -9.62 7.22
C TYR A 374 -4.29 -9.45 5.81
N SER A 375 -2.99 -9.66 5.63
CA SER A 375 -2.35 -9.59 4.31
C SER A 375 -2.87 -10.64 3.34
N THR A 376 -3.05 -11.89 3.78
CA THR A 376 -3.61 -12.97 2.96
C THR A 376 -5.02 -12.63 2.49
N ILE A 377 -5.88 -12.18 3.42
CA ILE A 377 -7.25 -11.79 3.12
C ILE A 377 -7.28 -10.63 2.13
N ASN A 378 -6.43 -9.61 2.32
CA ASN A 378 -6.35 -8.48 1.40
C ASN A 378 -5.93 -8.91 0.01
N ASN A 379 -4.94 -9.81 -0.13
CA ASN A 379 -4.49 -10.27 -1.44
C ASN A 379 -5.55 -11.08 -2.16
N ILE A 380 -6.23 -12.00 -1.47
CA ILE A 380 -7.33 -12.79 -2.06
C ILE A 380 -8.48 -11.88 -2.46
N GLY A 381 -8.86 -10.93 -1.59
CA GLY A 381 -9.89 -9.94 -1.89
C GLY A 381 -9.53 -9.12 -3.12
N TYR A 382 -8.28 -8.66 -3.21
CA TYR A 382 -7.81 -7.86 -4.35
C TYR A 382 -7.83 -8.63 -5.68
N ILE A 383 -7.40 -9.90 -5.67
CA ILE A 383 -7.45 -10.79 -6.84
C ILE A 383 -8.90 -10.97 -7.30
N ILE A 384 -9.80 -11.33 -6.39
CA ILE A 384 -11.22 -11.56 -6.75
C ILE A 384 -11.88 -10.25 -7.18
N GLY A 385 -11.60 -9.15 -6.48
CA GLY A 385 -12.18 -7.84 -6.75
C GLY A 385 -11.76 -7.24 -8.09
N ALA A 386 -10.53 -7.51 -8.53
CA ALA A 386 -10.04 -7.08 -9.85
C ALA A 386 -10.80 -7.80 -10.99
N ILE A 387 -10.96 -9.12 -10.91
CA ILE A 387 -11.75 -9.89 -11.89
C ILE A 387 -13.22 -9.47 -11.85
N PHE A 388 -13.79 -9.37 -10.64
CA PHE A 388 -15.18 -8.97 -10.46
C PHE A 388 -15.46 -7.57 -11.01
N GLY A 389 -14.56 -6.61 -10.75
CA GLY A 389 -14.68 -5.27 -11.33
C GLY A 389 -14.60 -5.26 -12.85
N GLY A 390 -13.76 -6.12 -13.44
CA GLY A 390 -13.69 -6.26 -14.90
C GLY A 390 -14.98 -6.76 -15.50
N LEU A 391 -15.61 -7.76 -14.87
CA LEU A 391 -16.92 -8.26 -15.27
C LEU A 391 -18.01 -7.19 -15.16
N LEU A 392 -18.02 -6.41 -14.08
CA LEU A 392 -18.97 -5.29 -13.92
C LEU A 392 -18.77 -4.22 -15.00
N PHE A 393 -17.51 -3.87 -15.28
CA PHE A 393 -17.13 -2.85 -16.25
C PHE A 393 -17.58 -3.25 -17.67
N ASP A 394 -17.36 -4.50 -18.07
CA ASP A 394 -17.66 -4.97 -19.43
C ASP A 394 -19.14 -5.30 -19.65
N PHE A 395 -19.80 -5.95 -18.68
CA PHE A 395 -21.14 -6.52 -18.88
C PHE A 395 -22.29 -5.69 -18.31
N ILE A 396 -22.02 -4.71 -17.43
CA ILE A 396 -23.06 -3.88 -16.82
C ILE A 396 -22.94 -2.44 -17.29
N ALA A 397 -21.85 -1.75 -16.91
CA ALA A 397 -21.55 -0.38 -17.32
C ALA A 397 -20.15 0.01 -16.82
N GLU A 398 -19.51 0.97 -17.49
CA GLU A 398 -18.23 1.52 -17.03
C GLU A 398 -18.32 2.16 -15.63
N THR A 399 -19.51 2.65 -15.24
CA THR A 399 -19.79 3.20 -13.91
C THR A 399 -20.08 2.13 -12.84
N ALA A 400 -20.40 0.90 -13.24
CA ALA A 400 -20.86 -0.16 -12.35
C ALA A 400 -19.86 -0.51 -11.22
N PRO A 401 -18.53 -0.57 -11.47
CA PRO A 401 -17.58 -0.87 -10.40
C PRO A 401 -17.60 0.16 -9.26
N PHE A 402 -17.78 1.46 -9.57
CA PHE A 402 -17.88 2.53 -8.56
C PHE A 402 -19.20 2.49 -7.79
N ILE A 403 -20.31 2.23 -8.48
CA ILE A 403 -21.64 2.11 -7.87
C ILE A 403 -21.64 0.95 -6.87
N VAL A 404 -21.24 -0.24 -7.32
CA VAL A 404 -21.17 -1.43 -6.46
C VAL A 404 -20.23 -1.18 -5.29
N SER A 405 -19.10 -0.52 -5.52
CA SER A 405 -18.16 -0.15 -4.47
C SER A 405 -18.82 0.69 -3.36
N ALA A 406 -19.45 1.80 -3.72
CA ALA A 406 -20.07 2.71 -2.77
C ALA A 406 -21.21 2.04 -1.97
N PHE A 407 -22.11 1.32 -2.65
CA PHE A 407 -23.24 0.67 -1.97
C PHE A 407 -22.81 -0.46 -1.04
N VAL A 408 -21.85 -1.29 -1.45
CA VAL A 408 -21.37 -2.36 -0.58
C VAL A 408 -20.60 -1.77 0.61
N GLU A 409 -19.80 -0.72 0.42
CA GLU A 409 -19.11 -0.03 1.51
C GLU A 409 -20.09 0.51 2.57
N TRP A 410 -21.20 1.14 2.16
CA TRP A 410 -22.25 1.56 3.10
C TRP A 410 -22.94 0.38 3.81
N SER A 411 -23.17 -0.73 3.09
CA SER A 411 -23.80 -1.93 3.67
C SER A 411 -22.93 -2.62 4.74
N LEU A 412 -21.61 -2.41 4.69
CA LEU A 412 -20.67 -3.01 5.64
C LEU A 412 -20.65 -2.31 7.01
N ILE A 413 -21.10 -1.05 7.10
CA ILE A 413 -21.09 -0.27 8.34
C ILE A 413 -21.74 -1.04 9.52
N PRO A 414 -23.00 -1.53 9.43
CA PRO A 414 -23.61 -2.26 10.54
C PRO A 414 -22.87 -3.56 10.88
N ILE A 415 -22.39 -4.29 9.87
CA ILE A 415 -21.66 -5.56 10.05
C ILE A 415 -20.35 -5.30 10.79
N PHE A 416 -19.67 -4.22 10.42
CA PHE A 416 -18.43 -3.81 11.04
C PHE A 416 -18.64 -3.38 12.49
N LEU A 417 -19.68 -2.59 12.78
CA LEU A 417 -20.04 -2.20 14.15
C LEU A 417 -20.35 -3.43 15.03
N ILE A 418 -21.06 -4.43 14.49
CA ILE A 418 -21.33 -5.70 15.17
C ILE A 418 -20.03 -6.47 15.42
N ALA A 419 -19.17 -6.59 14.40
CA ALA A 419 -17.90 -7.29 14.50
C ALA A 419 -17.01 -6.69 15.58
N ILE A 420 -16.83 -5.35 15.58
CA ILE A 420 -16.01 -4.70 16.60
C ILE A 420 -16.67 -4.85 17.99
N LYS A 421 -17.99 -4.67 18.13
CA LYS A 421 -18.69 -4.84 19.42
C LYS A 421 -18.47 -6.22 20.02
N LEU A 422 -18.47 -7.27 19.19
CA LEU A 422 -18.20 -8.65 19.61
C LEU A 422 -16.73 -8.89 20.00
N THR A 423 -15.81 -8.13 19.42
CA THR A 423 -14.38 -8.21 19.75
C THR A 423 -13.95 -7.28 20.90
N LYS A 424 -14.74 -6.24 21.24
CA LYS A 424 -14.43 -5.22 22.25
C LYS A 424 -14.10 -5.77 23.62
N SER A 425 -14.78 -6.83 24.06
CA SER A 425 -14.61 -7.38 25.41
C SER A 425 -13.19 -7.88 25.69
N ASN A 426 -12.39 -8.09 24.63
CA ASN A 426 -11.08 -8.73 24.70
C ASN A 426 -9.94 -7.85 24.15
N VAL A 427 -10.20 -6.60 23.75
CA VAL A 427 -9.14 -5.65 23.35
C VAL A 427 -8.44 -5.15 24.60
N LYS A 428 -7.14 -5.43 24.73
CA LYS A 428 -6.39 -5.28 25.99
C LYS A 428 -6.15 -3.84 26.46
N GLU A 429 -6.48 -2.84 25.66
CA GLU A 429 -6.32 -1.42 26.00
C GLU A 429 -7.56 -0.64 25.55
N THR A 430 -8.35 -0.17 26.52
CA THR A 430 -9.32 0.90 26.34
C THR A 430 -8.58 2.23 26.30
N ILE A 431 -8.77 3.01 25.24
CA ILE A 431 -8.39 4.43 25.26
C ILE A 431 -9.29 5.09 26.31
N ASN A 432 -8.68 5.61 27.38
CA ASN A 432 -9.33 6.61 28.24
C ASN A 432 -9.25 7.97 27.56
#